data_AF-A0AA86JF13-F1
#
_entry.id   AF-A0AA86JF13-F1
#
_cell.length_a   1.000
_cell.length_b   1.000
_cell.length_c   1.000
_cell.angle_alpha   90.00
_cell.angle_beta   90.00
_cell.angle_gamma   90.00
#
_symmetry.space_group_name_H-M   'P 1'
#
loop_
_entity.id
_entity.type
_entity.pdbx_description
1 polymer ?
#
loop_
_entity_poly.entity_id
_entity_poly.type
_entity_poly.pdbx_seq_one_letter_code
_entity_poly.pdbx_strand_id
1 'polypeptide(L)'
;MNENEKVTNYEKAEVDYISGMTYKKIAEKYSVSINTVKSWKKRYKWTRDCTTKEGCDKKRVQTLGNNLYDDIKADLLKQLEANGSYGKHYEDLINDYMELWNTKNKLFLDIKERGVSIEWSNGKQFSIKKNDSIGEVNRTSAQMLKILDTLRLVPPKIQEDDDYDI
;
A
#
# COMPACT_ATOMS: atom_id res chain seq x y z
N MET A 1 1.29 -59.57 -21.15
CA MET A 1 2.25 -58.69 -21.86
C MET A 1 1.61 -57.33 -21.94
N ASN A 2 2.26 -56.32 -21.37
CA ASN A 2 1.69 -55.03 -21.02
C ASN A 2 1.29 -54.23 -22.25
N GLU A 3 0.00 -53.90 -22.33
CA GLU A 3 -0.56 -53.05 -23.36
C GLU A 3 -0.19 -51.59 -23.06
N ASN A 4 0.54 -50.97 -23.99
CA ASN A 4 0.98 -49.58 -23.92
C ASN A 4 -0.21 -48.64 -23.73
N GLU A 5 -0.40 -48.16 -22.50
CA GLU A 5 -1.31 -47.08 -22.15
C GLU A 5 -0.96 -45.82 -22.96
N LYS A 6 -1.77 -45.53 -23.98
CA LYS A 6 -1.77 -44.22 -24.63
C LYS A 6 -2.37 -43.21 -23.66
N VAL A 7 -1.54 -42.72 -22.73
CA VAL A 7 -1.92 -41.63 -21.84
C VAL A 7 -2.31 -40.43 -22.69
N THR A 8 -3.57 -40.05 -22.56
CA THR A 8 -4.17 -38.98 -23.33
C THR A 8 -3.67 -37.62 -22.84
N ASN A 9 -3.71 -36.59 -23.69
CA ASN A 9 -3.19 -35.26 -23.33
C ASN A 9 -3.93 -34.64 -22.12
N TYR A 10 -5.18 -35.03 -21.85
CA TYR A 10 -5.97 -34.51 -20.74
C TYR A 10 -5.51 -35.06 -19.38
N GLU A 11 -5.13 -36.35 -19.29
CA GLU A 11 -4.62 -36.97 -18.06
C GLU A 11 -3.31 -36.30 -17.61
N LYS A 12 -2.40 -36.03 -18.56
CA LYS A 12 -1.14 -35.35 -18.25
C LYS A 12 -1.36 -33.91 -17.81
N ALA A 13 -2.30 -33.22 -18.44
CA ALA A 13 -2.68 -31.85 -18.07
C ALA A 13 -3.36 -31.78 -16.70
N GLU A 14 -4.06 -32.83 -16.27
CA GLU A 14 -4.64 -32.93 -14.92
C GLU A 14 -3.56 -33.04 -13.85
N VAL A 15 -2.55 -33.90 -14.06
CA VAL A 15 -1.41 -34.03 -13.13
C VAL A 15 -0.66 -32.70 -13.00
N ASP A 16 -0.41 -32.01 -14.11
CA ASP A 16 0.22 -30.68 -14.12
C ASP A 16 -0.66 -29.64 -13.39
N TYR A 17 -1.98 -29.73 -13.54
CA TYR A 17 -2.94 -28.86 -12.85
C TYR A 17 -2.95 -29.11 -11.33
N ILE A 18 -3.00 -30.37 -10.89
CA ILE A 18 -2.93 -30.77 -9.47
C ILE A 18 -1.60 -30.32 -8.86
N SER A 19 -0.50 -30.40 -9.63
CA SER A 19 0.83 -29.89 -9.25
C SER A 19 0.91 -28.36 -9.12
N GLY A 20 -0.18 -27.64 -9.40
CA GLY A 20 -0.28 -26.19 -9.22
C GLY A 20 0.14 -25.37 -10.42
N MET A 21 0.31 -25.96 -11.61
CA MET A 21 0.57 -25.18 -12.81
C MET A 21 -0.66 -24.35 -13.20
N THR A 22 -0.39 -23.12 -13.65
CA THR A 22 -1.45 -22.25 -14.17
C THR A 22 -1.96 -22.76 -15.51
N TYR A 23 -3.24 -22.52 -15.81
CA TYR A 23 -3.86 -22.87 -17.09
C TYR A 23 -3.08 -22.35 -18.31
N LYS A 24 -2.43 -21.18 -18.18
CA LYS A 24 -1.62 -20.59 -19.26
C LYS A 24 -0.38 -21.46 -19.59
N LYS A 25 0.35 -21.89 -18.56
CA LYS A 25 1.53 -22.76 -18.73
C LYS A 25 1.17 -24.15 -19.27
N ILE A 26 0.05 -24.70 -18.81
CA ILE A 26 -0.46 -26.00 -19.31
C ILE A 26 -0.84 -25.88 -20.80
N ALA A 27 -1.53 -24.79 -21.16
CA ALA A 27 -1.90 -24.50 -22.54
C ALA A 27 -0.68 -24.41 -23.46
N GLU A 28 0.35 -23.67 -23.05
CA GLU A 28 1.62 -23.55 -23.79
C GLU A 28 2.35 -24.90 -23.91
N LYS A 29 2.45 -25.67 -22.81
CA LYS A 29 3.15 -26.97 -22.77
C LYS A 29 2.56 -28.01 -23.73
N TYR A 30 1.23 -28.07 -23.83
CA TYR A 30 0.54 -29.01 -24.71
C TYR A 30 0.11 -28.38 -26.05
N SER A 31 0.51 -27.13 -26.33
CA SER A 31 0.13 -26.38 -27.53
C SER A 31 -1.38 -26.35 -27.78
N VAL A 32 -2.16 -26.22 -26.71
CA VAL A 32 -3.63 -26.11 -26.76
C VAL A 32 -4.08 -24.74 -26.28
N SER A 33 -5.28 -24.30 -26.66
CA SER A 33 -5.80 -23.04 -26.15
C SER A 33 -6.10 -23.11 -24.64
N ILE A 34 -5.99 -21.98 -23.94
CA ILE A 34 -6.37 -21.91 -22.51
C ILE A 34 -7.84 -22.31 -22.28
N ASN A 35 -8.71 -22.07 -23.26
CA ASN A 35 -10.12 -22.44 -23.21
C ASN A 35 -10.31 -23.97 -23.31
N THR A 36 -9.41 -24.65 -24.01
CA THR A 36 -9.37 -26.12 -24.07
C THR A 36 -9.05 -26.71 -22.71
N VAL A 37 -8.04 -26.17 -22.02
CA VAL A 37 -7.66 -26.63 -20.66
C VAL A 37 -8.79 -26.36 -19.65
N LYS A 38 -9.42 -25.17 -19.71
CA LYS A 38 -10.59 -24.85 -18.89
C LYS A 38 -11.77 -25.80 -19.14
N SER A 39 -11.97 -26.20 -20.40
CA SER A 39 -13.03 -27.13 -20.77
C SER A 39 -12.76 -28.55 -20.25
N TRP A 40 -11.50 -29.01 -20.24
CA TRP A 40 -11.12 -30.27 -19.60
C TRP A 40 -11.38 -30.25 -18.09
N LYS A 41 -10.93 -29.20 -17.39
CA LYS A 41 -11.22 -29.00 -15.96
C LYS A 41 -12.72 -29.05 -15.64
N LYS A 42 -13.55 -28.46 -16.51
CA LYS A 42 -15.02 -28.50 -16.35
C LYS A 42 -15.61 -29.89 -16.62
N ARG A 43 -15.16 -30.58 -17.68
CA ARG A 43 -15.68 -31.90 -18.08
C ARG A 43 -15.29 -33.01 -17.11
N TYR A 44 -14.02 -33.05 -16.73
CA TYR A 44 -13.44 -34.07 -15.85
C TYR A 44 -13.43 -33.65 -14.37
N LYS A 45 -14.05 -32.51 -14.04
CA LYS A 45 -14.21 -32.00 -12.68
C LYS A 45 -12.89 -31.98 -11.88
N TRP A 46 -11.79 -31.56 -12.51
CA TRP A 46 -10.49 -31.51 -11.83
C TRP A 46 -10.59 -30.67 -10.57
N THR A 47 -10.35 -31.30 -9.43
CA THR A 47 -10.22 -30.65 -8.12
C THR A 47 -8.74 -30.47 -7.82
N ARG A 48 -8.44 -29.39 -7.13
CA ARG A 48 -7.14 -29.19 -6.50
C ARG A 48 -7.45 -28.71 -5.11
N ASP A 49 -6.88 -29.36 -4.11
CA ASP A 49 -6.85 -28.83 -2.76
C ASP A 49 -5.99 -27.57 -2.84
N CYS A 50 -6.65 -26.43 -3.06
CA CYS A 50 -5.99 -25.16 -2.81
C CYS A 50 -5.81 -25.10 -1.30
N THR A 51 -4.60 -25.44 -0.84
CA THR A 51 -4.09 -24.77 0.36
C THR A 51 -4.39 -23.30 0.17
N THR A 52 -5.08 -22.74 1.16
CA THR A 52 -5.44 -21.32 1.25
C THR A 52 -4.34 -20.50 0.62
N LYS A 53 -4.67 -19.63 -0.33
CA LYS A 53 -3.71 -18.63 -0.81
C LYS A 53 -3.40 -17.68 0.35
N GLU A 54 -2.61 -18.11 1.32
CA GLU A 54 -1.68 -17.21 1.99
C GLU A 54 -0.65 -16.83 0.93
N GLY A 55 -0.64 -15.55 0.55
CA GLY A 55 0.19 -15.05 -0.53
C GLY A 55 -0.59 -14.61 -1.77
N CYS A 56 -1.70 -13.87 -1.60
CA CYS A 56 -1.71 -12.60 -2.31
C CYS A 56 -0.54 -11.82 -1.70
N ASP A 57 0.52 -11.57 -2.47
CA ASP A 57 1.51 -10.54 -2.13
C ASP A 57 0.76 -9.21 -2.00
N LYS A 58 0.16 -8.98 -0.83
CA LYS A 58 -0.35 -7.67 -0.44
C LYS A 58 0.79 -6.63 -0.53
N LYS A 59 2.04 -7.09 -0.48
CA LYS A 59 3.26 -6.29 -0.65
C LYS A 59 3.49 -5.75 -2.07
N ARG A 60 3.01 -6.39 -3.13
CA ARG A 60 3.35 -5.99 -4.52
C ARG A 60 2.38 -4.98 -5.13
N VAL A 61 1.19 -4.82 -4.56
CA VAL A 61 0.25 -3.73 -4.90
C VAL A 61 0.49 -2.49 -4.04
N GLN A 62 1.21 -2.63 -2.91
CA GLN A 62 1.66 -1.50 -2.09
C GLN A 62 2.78 -0.68 -2.74
N THR A 63 3.48 -1.21 -3.75
CA THR A 63 4.72 -0.58 -4.28
C THR A 63 4.52 0.38 -5.44
N LEU A 64 3.29 0.64 -5.90
CA LEU A 64 3.04 1.36 -7.16
C LEU A 64 2.00 2.49 -7.07
N GLY A 65 1.62 2.90 -5.86
CA GLY A 65 0.65 3.99 -5.70
C GLY A 65 0.70 4.60 -4.31
N ASN A 66 1.50 5.67 -4.20
CA ASN A 66 1.72 6.56 -3.06
C ASN A 66 2.64 6.05 -1.96
N ASN A 67 3.95 6.05 -2.24
CA ASN A 67 4.93 5.92 -1.17
C ASN A 67 5.35 7.26 -0.60
N LEU A 68 4.65 8.39 -0.85
CA LEU A 68 5.00 9.68 -0.22
C LEU A 68 5.14 9.55 1.31
N TYR A 69 4.33 8.70 1.94
CA TYR A 69 4.47 8.34 3.35
C TYR A 69 5.81 7.63 3.64
N ASP A 70 6.11 6.57 2.88
CA ASP A 70 7.35 5.79 3.05
C ASP A 70 8.59 6.59 2.67
N ASP A 71 8.50 7.46 1.66
CA ASP A 71 9.54 8.36 1.17
C ASP A 71 9.84 9.44 2.21
N ILE A 72 8.81 10.07 2.79
CA ILE A 72 8.98 11.02 3.90
C ILE A 72 9.61 10.31 5.10
N LYS A 73 9.13 9.11 5.46
CA LYS A 73 9.69 8.36 6.59
C LYS A 73 11.15 7.96 6.35
N ALA A 74 11.47 7.48 5.15
CA ALA A 74 12.83 7.11 4.76
C ALA A 74 13.76 8.32 4.76
N ASP A 75 13.29 9.47 4.27
CA ASP A 75 14.05 10.71 4.29
C ASP A 75 14.32 11.19 5.73
N LEU A 76 13.33 11.17 6.61
CA LEU A 76 13.50 11.51 8.04
C LEU A 76 14.51 10.59 8.74
N LEU A 77 14.46 9.29 8.47
CA LEU A 77 15.45 8.33 9.00
C LEU A 77 16.86 8.61 8.46
N LYS A 78 16.98 8.92 7.16
CA LYS A 78 18.27 9.26 6.54
C LYS A 78 18.87 10.55 7.13
N GLN A 79 18.05 11.56 7.39
CA GLN A 79 18.50 12.79 8.04
C GLN A 79 18.95 12.52 9.49
N LEU A 80 18.26 11.63 10.21
CA LEU A 80 18.66 11.21 11.56
C LEU A 80 20.06 10.55 11.56
N GLU A 81 20.29 9.62 10.62
CA GLU A 81 21.59 8.97 10.43
C GLU A 81 22.69 9.99 10.05
N ALA A 82 22.39 10.92 9.14
CA ALA A 82 23.32 11.96 8.71
C ALA A 82 23.70 12.92 9.87
N ASN A 83 22.79 13.19 10.79
CA ASN A 83 23.03 13.96 11.99
C ASN A 83 23.78 13.19 13.09
N GLY A 84 24.13 11.92 12.84
CA GLY A 84 24.84 11.06 13.78
C GLY A 84 24.07 10.79 15.07
N SER A 85 22.74 10.97 15.06
CA SER A 85 21.88 10.78 16.21
C SER A 85 21.28 9.38 16.16
N TYR A 86 21.76 8.49 17.03
CA TYR A 86 21.34 7.10 17.07
C TYR A 86 20.52 6.82 18.34
N GLY A 87 19.36 6.17 18.19
CA GLY A 87 18.55 5.75 19.34
C GLY A 87 17.14 5.34 18.95
N LYS A 88 16.65 4.23 19.53
CA LYS A 88 15.30 3.71 19.27
C LYS A 88 14.19 4.72 19.60
N HIS A 89 14.44 5.62 20.57
CA HIS A 89 13.48 6.67 20.92
C HIS A 89 13.31 7.70 19.79
N TYR A 90 14.34 7.94 18.97
CA TYR A 90 14.21 8.79 17.80
C TYR A 90 13.44 8.12 16.66
N GLU A 91 13.63 6.81 16.46
CA GLU A 91 12.80 6.04 15.53
C GLU A 91 11.32 6.06 15.93
N ASP A 92 11.03 5.95 17.23
CA ASP A 92 9.68 6.05 17.78
C ASP A 92 9.06 7.43 17.53
N LEU A 93 9.82 8.51 17.77
CA LEU A 93 9.39 9.87 17.45
C LEU A 93 9.10 10.07 15.95
N ILE A 94 9.88 9.46 15.06
CA ILE A 94 9.61 9.47 13.62
C ILE A 94 8.30 8.72 13.33
N ASN A 95 8.06 7.56 13.95
CA ASN A 95 6.81 6.84 13.78
C ASN A 95 5.60 7.67 14.28
N ASP A 96 5.72 8.32 15.43
CA ASP A 96 4.69 9.23 15.95
C ASP A 96 4.40 10.37 14.97
N TYR A 97 5.44 10.97 14.40
CA TYR A 97 5.28 12.00 13.36
C TYR A 97 4.47 11.48 12.16
N MET A 98 4.75 10.26 11.72
CA MET A 98 4.05 9.65 10.60
C MET A 98 2.57 9.33 10.92
N GLU A 99 2.26 8.89 12.15
CA GLU A 99 0.88 8.73 12.61
C GLU A 99 0.12 10.06 12.70
N LEU A 100 0.80 11.12 13.15
CA LEU A 100 0.25 12.48 13.13
C LEU A 100 0.02 12.97 11.70
N TRP A 101 0.90 12.65 10.75
CA TRP A 101 0.72 12.97 9.34
C TRP A 101 -0.55 12.32 8.76
N ASN A 102 -0.78 11.04 9.06
CA ASN A 102 -2.00 10.33 8.66
C ASN A 102 -3.25 10.99 9.26
N THR A 103 -3.20 11.34 10.54
CA THR A 103 -4.30 12.02 11.24
C THR A 103 -4.59 13.38 10.62
N LYS A 104 -3.55 14.18 10.38
CA LYS A 104 -3.66 15.49 9.72
C LYS A 104 -4.34 15.37 8.35
N ASN A 105 -3.99 14.37 7.54
CA ASN A 105 -4.60 14.16 6.23
C ASN A 105 -6.07 13.76 6.32
N LYS A 106 -6.44 12.92 7.28
CA LYS A 106 -7.85 12.57 7.53
C LYS A 106 -8.67 13.82 7.93
N LEU A 107 -8.10 14.68 8.77
CA LEU A 107 -8.75 15.92 9.17
C LEU A 107 -8.88 16.92 8.00
N PHE A 108 -7.86 17.02 7.13
CA PHE A 108 -7.97 17.83 5.91
C PHE A 108 -9.01 17.29 4.94
N LEU A 109 -9.15 15.96 4.84
CA LEU A 109 -10.20 15.34 4.05
C LEU A 109 -11.59 15.73 4.58
N ASP A 110 -11.80 15.63 5.90
CA ASP A 110 -13.04 16.07 6.55
C ASP A 110 -13.33 17.56 6.29
N ILE A 111 -12.32 18.44 6.40
CA ILE A 111 -12.48 19.87 6.08
C ILE A 111 -12.82 20.08 4.60
N LYS A 112 -12.24 19.30 3.68
CA LYS A 112 -12.53 19.39 2.25
C LYS A 112 -13.96 18.94 1.94
N GLU A 113 -14.46 17.93 2.64
CA GLU A 113 -15.79 17.36 2.43
C GLU A 113 -16.89 18.19 3.09
N ARG A 114 -16.69 18.62 4.33
CA ARG A 114 -17.71 19.34 5.13
C ARG A 114 -17.57 20.86 5.08
N GLY A 115 -16.43 21.36 4.66
CA GLY A 115 -16.11 22.78 4.65
C GLY A 115 -15.63 23.31 5.99
N VAL A 116 -15.30 24.60 6.00
CA VAL A 116 -14.77 25.34 7.16
C VAL A 116 -15.84 25.56 8.24
N SER A 117 -17.10 25.65 7.82
CA SER A 117 -18.25 25.83 8.69
C SER A 117 -19.27 24.74 8.40
N ILE A 118 -19.81 24.15 9.46
CA ILE A 118 -20.78 23.06 9.41
C ILE A 118 -22.11 23.54 9.98
N GLU A 119 -23.20 23.11 9.37
CA GLU A 119 -24.52 23.32 9.93
C GLU A 119 -24.76 22.34 11.08
N TRP A 120 -25.08 22.89 12.24
CA TRP A 120 -25.48 22.15 13.43
C TRP A 120 -26.97 22.35 13.65
N SER A 121 -27.73 21.26 13.67
CA SER A 121 -29.16 21.29 13.96
C SER A 121 -29.44 20.55 15.26
N ASN A 122 -30.20 21.18 16.16
CA ASN A 122 -30.72 20.51 17.37
C ASN A 122 -32.23 20.26 17.25
N GLY A 123 -32.66 19.78 16.08
CA GLY A 123 -34.05 19.44 15.75
C GLY A 123 -34.98 20.64 15.52
N LYS A 124 -34.96 21.64 16.41
CA LYS A 124 -35.81 22.85 16.32
C LYS A 124 -35.08 24.10 15.86
N GLN A 125 -33.75 24.12 15.95
CA GLN A 125 -32.92 25.29 15.62
C GLN A 125 -31.72 24.85 14.78
N PHE A 126 -31.43 25.63 13.73
CA PHE A 126 -30.24 25.51 12.90
C PHE A 126 -29.23 26.59 13.29
N SER A 127 -27.95 26.25 13.37
CA SER A 127 -26.87 27.20 13.67
C SER A 127 -25.60 26.77 12.95
N ILE A 128 -24.89 27.71 12.35
CA ILE A 128 -23.61 27.45 11.67
C ILE A 128 -22.50 27.50 12.72
N LYS A 129 -21.71 26.43 12.80
CA LYS A 129 -20.55 26.32 13.69
C LYS A 129 -19.27 26.10 12.88
N LYS A 130 -18.13 26.43 13.47
CA LYS A 130 -16.84 26.07 12.87
C LYS A 130 -16.67 24.55 12.90
N ASN A 131 -16.03 23.99 11.89
CA ASN A 131 -15.67 22.58 11.89
C ASN A 131 -14.62 22.30 12.97
N ASP A 132 -14.89 21.33 13.84
CA ASP A 132 -13.99 20.93 14.92
C ASP A 132 -12.62 20.45 14.39
N SER A 133 -12.60 19.82 13.20
CA SER A 133 -11.37 19.36 12.54
C SER A 133 -10.35 20.46 12.29
N ILE A 134 -10.76 21.73 12.17
CA ILE A 134 -9.84 22.86 11.97
C ILE A 134 -8.95 23.05 13.20
N GLY A 135 -9.55 23.00 14.38
CA GLY A 135 -8.82 23.14 15.65
C GLY A 135 -7.84 21.97 15.84
N GLU A 136 -8.28 20.76 15.50
CA GLU A 136 -7.46 19.56 15.56
C GLU A 136 -6.26 19.62 14.60
N VAL A 137 -6.46 20.01 13.33
CA VAL A 137 -5.38 20.14 12.34
C VAL A 137 -4.27 21.06 12.85
N ASN A 138 -4.63 22.20 13.43
CA ASN A 138 -3.65 23.15 13.95
C ASN A 138 -2.87 22.56 15.13
N ARG A 139 -3.55 21.83 16.03
CA ARG A 139 -2.91 21.16 17.17
C ARG A 139 -1.99 20.02 16.74
N THR A 140 -2.45 19.17 15.81
CA THR A 140 -1.63 18.11 15.20
C THR A 140 -0.41 18.71 14.50
N SER A 141 -0.58 19.77 13.71
CA SER A 141 0.53 20.42 13.00
C SER A 141 1.56 21.02 13.96
N ALA A 142 1.11 21.63 15.06
CA ALA A 142 2.02 22.13 16.09
C ALA A 142 2.81 21.01 16.78
N GLN A 143 2.19 19.86 17.05
CA GLN A 143 2.89 18.69 17.59
C GLN A 143 3.91 18.12 16.60
N MET A 144 3.55 18.04 15.32
CA MET A 144 4.47 17.60 14.25
C MET A 144 5.71 18.49 14.18
N LEU A 145 5.55 19.82 14.24
CA LEU A 145 6.67 20.77 14.26
C LEU A 145 7.57 20.59 15.48
N LYS A 146 7.00 20.30 16.67
CA LYS A 146 7.78 20.01 17.88
C LYS A 146 8.62 18.74 17.76
N ILE A 147 8.09 17.70 17.10
CA ILE A 147 8.86 16.47 16.84
C ILE A 147 10.04 16.79 15.92
N LEU A 148 9.82 17.52 14.83
CA LEU A 148 10.89 17.92 13.92
C LEU A 148 11.99 18.74 14.63
N ASP A 149 11.58 19.68 15.49
CA ASP A 149 12.49 20.47 16.33
C ASP A 149 13.29 19.58 17.30
N THR A 150 12.63 18.62 17.94
CA THR A 150 13.27 17.66 18.87
C THR A 150 14.29 16.77 18.16
N LEU A 151 13.99 16.38 16.91
CA LEU A 151 14.90 15.59 16.07
C LEU A 151 16.09 16.43 15.55
N ARG A 152 16.10 17.75 15.79
CA ARG A 152 17.13 18.71 15.34
C ARG A 152 17.42 18.59 13.85
N LEU A 153 16.41 18.24 13.07
CA LEU A 153 16.53 18.13 11.63
C LEU A 153 16.62 19.54 11.06
N VAL A 154 17.83 19.95 10.67
CA VAL A 154 18.01 21.17 9.88
C VAL A 154 17.40 20.90 8.51
N PRO A 155 16.51 21.76 7.99
CA PRO A 155 15.99 21.60 6.64
C PRO A 155 17.16 21.46 5.65
N PRO A 156 17.09 20.51 4.69
CA PRO A 156 18.16 20.33 3.72
C PRO A 156 18.45 21.68 3.06
N LYS A 157 19.73 22.06 3.03
CA LYS A 157 20.16 23.26 2.30
C LYS A 157 19.76 23.04 0.85
N ILE A 158 18.85 23.87 0.36
CA ILE A 158 18.54 23.95 -1.06
C ILE A 158 19.89 24.27 -1.73
N GLN A 159 20.37 23.38 -2.60
CA GLN A 159 21.50 23.70 -3.46
C GLN A 159 20.97 24.79 -4.40
N GLU A 160 21.31 26.04 -4.09
CA GLU A 160 21.24 27.12 -5.07
C GLU A 160 22.27 26.75 -6.13
N ASP A 161 21.80 26.09 -7.20
CA ASP A 161 22.56 25.97 -8.44
C ASP A 161 22.60 27.37 -9.06
N ASP A 162 23.50 28.20 -8.52
CA ASP A 162 24.00 29.42 -9.16
C ASP A 162 24.81 29.00 -10.39
N ASP A 163 24.12 28.60 -11.45
CA ASP A 163 24.71 28.44 -12.79
C ASP A 163 23.74 28.98 -13.85
N TYR A 164 23.55 30.30 -13.82
CA TYR A 164 23.27 31.06 -15.03
C TYR A 164 24.53 31.86 -15.36
N ASP A 165 25.51 31.17 -15.94
CA ASP A 165 26.56 31.82 -16.71
C ASP A 165 25.91 32.64 -17.86
N ILE A 166 26.48 33.83 -18.03
CA ILE A 166 26.16 34.97 -18.90
C ILE A 166 25.78 34.65 -20.35
#